data_AF-A0A0L0FFI6-F1
#
_entry.id   AF-A0A0L0FFI6-F1
#
_cell.length_a   1.000
_cell.length_b   1.000
_cell.length_c   1.000
_cell.angle_alpha   90.00
_cell.angle_beta   90.00
_cell.angle_gamma   90.00
#
_symmetry.space_group_name_H-M   'P 1'
#
loop_
_entity.id
_entity.type
_entity.pdbx_description
1 polymer ?
#
loop_
_entity_poly.entity_id
_entity_poly.type
_entity_poly.pdbx_seq_one_letter_code
_entity_poly.pdbx_strand_id
1 'polypeptide(L)' 'TAFKMYLGVVPVTKDWADSNKEFSLVLPDNPLEDFVELPENEKTLFYSNVLPGIIRGGLQAV' A
#
# COMPACT_ATOMS: atom_id res chain seq x y z
N THR A 1 1.91 9.86 8.80
CA THR A 1 0.53 9.80 9.34
C THR A 1 -0.45 10.05 8.21
N ALA A 2 -0.85 9.00 7.48
CA ALA A 2 -1.89 9.04 6.45
C ALA A 2 -2.65 7.72 6.46
N PHE A 3 -1.92 6.60 6.37
CA PHE A 3 -2.48 5.24 6.56
C PHE A 3 -3.24 5.09 7.89
N LYS A 4 -2.70 5.59 9.02
CA LYS A 4 -3.41 5.52 10.30
C LYS A 4 -4.72 6.32 10.31
N MET A 5 -4.78 7.44 9.58
CA MET A 5 -5.94 8.32 9.52
C MET A 5 -7.04 7.75 8.62
N TYR A 6 -6.67 7.21 7.44
CA TYR A 6 -7.63 6.77 6.43
C TYR A 6 -7.94 5.28 6.46
N LEU A 7 -7.01 4.45 6.93
CA LEU A 7 -7.13 2.98 6.96
C LEU A 7 -6.96 2.39 8.37
N GLY A 8 -6.66 3.20 9.39
CA GLY A 8 -6.49 2.70 10.76
C GLY A 8 -5.20 1.91 11.02
N VAL A 9 -4.35 1.70 10.01
CA VAL A 9 -3.11 0.90 10.07
C VAL A 9 -1.84 1.76 10.10
N VAL A 10 -0.78 1.21 10.70
CA VAL A 10 0.56 1.83 10.71
C VAL A 10 1.50 0.95 9.87
N PRO A 11 1.84 1.35 8.63
CA PRO A 11 2.76 0.58 7.81
C PRO A 11 4.19 0.68 8.36
N VAL A 12 5.00 -0.32 8.05
CA VAL A 12 6.42 -0.37 8.38
C VAL A 12 7.22 0.03 7.15
N THR A 13 8.05 1.06 7.28
CA THR A 13 8.98 1.46 6.24
C THR A 13 10.23 0.57 6.27
N LYS A 14 10.63 0.00 5.13
CA LYS A 14 11.80 -0.88 4.98
C LYS A 14 12.54 -0.61 3.67
N ASP A 15 13.66 -1.30 3.48
CA ASP A 15 14.39 -1.38 2.20
C ASP A 15 14.74 -0.02 1.58
N TRP A 16 15.27 0.89 2.41
CA TRP A 16 15.78 2.16 1.91
C TRP A 16 16.96 1.93 0.98
N ALA A 17 16.89 2.47 -0.23
CA ALA A 17 18.03 2.52 -1.11
C ALA A 17 19.07 3.52 -0.59
N ASP A 18 20.36 3.26 -0.83
CA ASP A 18 21.46 4.18 -0.45
C ASP A 18 21.29 5.59 -1.04
N SER A 19 20.57 5.68 -2.16
CA SER A 19 20.24 6.95 -2.84
C SER A 19 19.20 7.79 -2.09
N ASN A 20 18.51 7.21 -1.09
CA ASN A 20 17.34 7.75 -0.38
C ASN A 20 16.17 8.16 -1.31
N LYS A 21 16.10 7.59 -2.52
CA LYS A 21 15.02 7.88 -3.49
C LYS A 21 13.97 6.78 -3.57
N GLU A 22 14.22 5.66 -2.90
CA GLU A 22 13.38 4.46 -2.96
C GLU A 22 13.30 3.85 -1.56
N PHE A 23 12.10 3.39 -1.20
CA PHE A 23 11.82 2.67 0.03
C PHE A 23 10.56 1.80 -0.17
N SER A 24 10.41 0.79 0.67
CA SER A 24 9.22 -0.06 0.73
C SER A 24 8.29 0.36 1.87
N LEU A 25 6.98 0.33 1.62
CA LEU A 25 5.95 0.37 2.68
C LEU A 25 5.31 -1.00 2.81
N VAL A 26 5.50 -1.62 3.96
CA VAL A 26 4.91 -2.93 4.27
C VAL A 26 3.71 -2.73 5.18
N LEU A 27 2.53 -3.13 4.70
CA LEU A 27 1.32 -3.16 5.51
C LEU A 27 1.24 -4.56 6.17
N PRO A 28 1.35 -4.66 7.51
CA PRO A 28 1.25 -5.94 8.19
C PRO A 28 -0.18 -6.52 8.11
N ASP A 29 -1.17 -5.64 8.14
CA ASP A 29 -2.59 -5.96 7.98
C ASP A 29 -3.18 -5.00 6.94
N ASN A 30 -3.95 -5.54 5.99
CA ASN A 30 -4.63 -4.74 4.97
C ASN A 30 -6.16 -4.82 5.16
N PRO A 31 -6.81 -3.80 5.76
CA PRO A 31 -8.24 -3.85 6.05
C PRO A 31 -9.13 -3.90 4.80
N LEU A 32 -8.57 -3.63 3.61
CA LEU A 32 -9.31 -3.74 2.35
C LEU A 32 -9.52 -5.19 1.94
N GLU A 33 -8.73 -6.13 2.46
CA GLU A 33 -8.84 -7.56 2.13
C GLU A 33 -9.73 -8.34 3.11
N ASP A 34 -10.27 -7.69 4.13
CA ASP A 34 -11.20 -8.30 5.07
C ASP A 34 -12.40 -8.87 4.32
N PHE A 35 -12.61 -10.19 4.44
CA PHE A 35 -13.66 -10.95 3.76
C PHE A 35 -13.55 -11.02 2.22
N VAL A 36 -12.36 -10.77 1.66
CA VAL A 36 -12.09 -10.87 0.23
C VAL A 36 -11.40 -12.20 -0.09
N GLU A 37 -11.95 -12.94 -1.04
CA GLU A 37 -11.30 -14.11 -1.64
C GLU A 37 -11.08 -13.89 -3.15
N LEU A 38 -9.85 -14.11 -3.61
CA LEU A 38 -9.53 -14.04 -5.03
C LEU A 38 -9.71 -15.41 -5.69
N PRO A 39 -10.33 -15.48 -6.89
CA PRO A 39 -10.38 -16.71 -7.67
C PRO A 39 -8.98 -17.26 -8.00
N GLU A 40 -8.84 -18.59 -8.08
CA GLU A 40 -7.53 -19.24 -8.36
C GLU A 40 -6.88 -18.81 -9.68
N ASN A 41 -7.68 -18.35 -10.65
CA ASN A 41 -7.23 -17.88 -11.95
C ASN A 41 -6.72 -16.43 -11.93
N GLU A 42 -6.91 -15.68 -10.84
CA GLU A 42 -6.60 -14.24 -10.74
C GLU A 42 -5.38 -13.94 -9.86
N LYS A 43 -4.34 -14.79 -9.92
CA LYS A 43 -3.12 -14.62 -9.08
C LYS A 43 -2.29 -13.38 -9.38
N THR A 44 -2.49 -12.77 -10.54
CA THR A 44 -1.77 -11.55 -10.96
C THR A 44 -2.51 -10.28 -10.60
N LEU A 45 -3.74 -10.38 -10.06
CA LEU A 45 -4.52 -9.23 -9.68
C LEU A 45 -4.00 -8.62 -8.37
N PHE A 46 -3.54 -7.38 -8.43
CA PHE A 46 -3.27 -6.58 -7.26
C PHE A 46 -4.58 -5.99 -6.72
N TYR A 47 -5.25 -6.69 -5.80
CA TYR A 47 -6.57 -6.28 -5.30
C TYR A 47 -6.59 -4.84 -4.76
N SER A 48 -5.59 -4.46 -3.97
CA SER A 48 -5.46 -3.12 -3.38
C SER A 48 -4.63 -2.13 -4.23
N ASN A 49 -4.61 -2.28 -5.57
CA ASN A 49 -3.84 -1.40 -6.47
C ASN A 49 -4.33 0.06 -6.50
N VAL A 50 -5.45 0.36 -5.84
CA VAL A 50 -5.88 1.73 -5.57
C VAL A 50 -4.88 2.48 -4.67
N LEU A 51 -4.17 1.80 -3.77
CA LEU A 51 -3.25 2.42 -2.80
C LEU A 51 -2.06 3.12 -3.47
N PRO A 52 -1.30 2.49 -4.40
CA PRO A 52 -0.28 3.19 -5.18
C PRO A 52 -0.82 4.40 -5.95
N GLY A 53 -2.05 4.29 -6.49
CA GLY A 53 -2.70 5.40 -7.19
C GLY A 53 -2.96 6.61 -6.29
N ILE A 54 -3.45 6.37 -5.07
CA ILE A 54 -3.67 7.39 -4.04
C ILE A 54 -2.34 8.04 -3.64
N ILE A 55 -1.29 7.24 -3.40
CA ILE A 55 0.04 7.75 -3.03
C ILE A 55 0.57 8.65 -4.15
N ARG A 56 0.52 8.20 -5.41
CA ARG A 56 0.96 9.00 -6.57
C ARG A 56 0.20 10.32 -6.65
N GLY A 57 -1.12 10.27 -6.58
CA GLY A 57 -1.96 11.47 -6.65
C GLY A 57 -1.70 12.45 -5.51
N GLY A 58 -1.55 11.94 -4.27
CA GLY A 58 -1.24 12.74 -3.10
C GLY A 58 0.15 13.39 -3.16
N LEU A 59 1.15 12.66 -3.66
CA LEU A 59 2.51 13.17 -3.84
C LEU A 59 2.64 14.12 -5.03
N GLN A 60 1.77 14.02 -6.04
CA GLN A 60 1.79 14.94 -7.19
C GLN A 60 1.20 16.32 -6.86
N ALA A 61 0.33 16.40 -5.86
CA ALA A 61 -0.34 17.64 -5.44
C ALA A 61 0.49 18.51 -4.49
N VAL A 62 1.70 18.07 -4.12
CA VAL A 62 2.64 18.77 -3.23
C VAL A 62 3.86 19.25 -4.00
#